data_AF-A0A1Y4VEM6-F1
#
_entry.id   AF-A0A1Y4VEM6-F1
#
_cell.length_a   1.000
_cell.length_b   1.000
_cell.length_c   1.000
_cell.angle_alpha   90.00
_cell.angle_beta   90.00
_cell.angle_gamma   90.00
#
_symmetry.space_group_name_H-M   'P 1'
#
loop_
_entity.id
_entity.type
_entity.pdbx_description
1 polymer ?
#
loop_
_entity_poly.entity_id
_entity_poly.type
_entity_poly.pdbx_seq_one_letter_code
_entity_poly.pdbx_strand_id
1 'polypeptide(L)'
;MLTRKKIIYITIAAVICIFIFSVLIQLIPADNASLTHQRENDTPSHFFGTYQSNSLDDAQYIAVIPPSSDEGRSGRFQWYNINNVILQEGFYHIYKNDYMIFYMDGQKSAVIVDKDGHYFLSDGSAPRELRKISEEAIVCRPVR
;
A
#
# COMPACT_ATOMS: atom_id res chain seq x y z
N MET A 1 4.98 59.55 -26.67
CA MET A 1 6.01 58.59 -26.16
C MET A 1 5.59 57.85 -24.88
N LEU A 2 4.85 58.48 -23.96
CA LEU A 2 4.44 57.89 -22.68
C LEU A 2 3.49 56.68 -22.80
N THR A 3 2.58 56.71 -23.78
CA THR A 3 1.57 55.65 -24.01
C THR A 3 2.18 54.35 -24.52
N ARG A 4 3.18 54.44 -25.42
CA ARG A 4 3.89 53.25 -25.94
C ARG A 4 4.72 52.56 -24.85
N LYS A 5 5.36 53.31 -23.94
CA LYS A 5 6.08 52.74 -22.81
C LYS A 5 5.14 51.98 -21.87
N LYS A 6 3.96 52.54 -21.54
CA LYS A 6 2.95 51.86 -20.71
C LYS A 6 2.45 50.55 -21.34
N ILE A 7 2.23 50.54 -22.66
CA ILE A 7 1.83 49.33 -23.39
C ILE A 7 2.93 48.27 -23.30
N ILE A 8 4.20 48.65 -23.51
CA ILE A 8 5.34 47.72 -23.41
C ILE A 8 5.45 47.12 -22.00
N TYR A 9 5.29 47.90 -20.94
CA TYR A 9 5.32 47.38 -19.56
C TYR A 9 4.17 46.41 -19.27
N ILE A 10 2.97 46.68 -19.79
CA ILE A 10 1.83 45.77 -19.65
C ILE A 10 2.08 44.46 -20.41
N THR A 11 2.66 44.52 -21.61
CA THR A 11 2.98 43.33 -22.39
C THR A 11 4.05 42.48 -21.71
N ILE A 12 5.10 43.09 -21.17
CA ILE A 12 6.16 42.37 -20.44
C ILE A 12 5.59 41.72 -19.17
N ALA A 13 4.77 42.45 -18.40
CA ALA A 13 4.13 41.90 -17.21
C ALA A 13 3.22 40.71 -17.53
N ALA A 14 2.44 40.79 -18.61
CA ALA A 14 1.58 39.69 -19.05
C ALA A 14 2.38 38.43 -19.42
N VAL A 15 3.50 38.59 -20.15
CA VAL A 15 4.37 37.46 -20.52
C VAL A 15 5.00 36.80 -19.29
N ILE A 16 5.46 37.60 -18.32
CA ILE A 16 6.01 37.09 -17.06
C ILE A 16 4.93 36.33 -16.26
N CYS A 17 3.71 36.87 -16.17
CA CYS A 17 2.60 36.20 -15.49
C CYS A 17 2.23 34.87 -16.15
N ILE A 18 2.19 34.80 -17.49
CA ILE A 18 1.92 33.56 -18.22
C ILE A 18 3.03 32.53 -17.96
N PHE A 19 4.29 32.96 -17.96
CA PHE A 19 5.42 32.06 -17.70
C PHE A 19 5.39 31.49 -16.27
N ILE A 20 5.14 32.33 -15.26
CA ILE A 20 4.99 31.90 -13.87
C ILE A 20 3.82 30.94 -13.72
N PHE A 21 2.66 31.24 -14.32
CA PHE A 21 1.49 30.36 -14.25
C PHE A 21 1.74 29.01 -14.93
N SER A 22 2.49 28.99 -16.03
CA SER A 22 2.87 27.76 -16.74
C SER A 22 3.79 26.86 -15.91
N VAL A 23 4.77 27.45 -15.21
CA VAL A 23 5.63 26.71 -14.28
C VAL A 23 4.84 26.22 -13.06
N LEU A 24 3.87 27.00 -12.58
CA LEU A 24 3.02 26.62 -11.45
C LEU A 24 2.12 25.41 -11.78
N ILE A 25 1.59 25.32 -13.01
CA ILE A 25 0.81 24.15 -13.48
C ILE A 25 1.68 22.88 -13.52
N GLN A 26 2.97 23.00 -13.86
CA GLN A 26 3.90 21.85 -13.88
C GLN A 26 4.30 21.37 -12.48
N LEU A 27 4.14 22.20 -11.44
CA LEU A 27 4.41 21.82 -10.04
C LEU A 27 3.22 21.13 -9.36
N ILE A 28 2.04 21.15 -9.96
CA ILE A 28 0.91 20.33 -9.50
C ILE A 28 1.20 18.91 -10.02
N PRO A 29 1.48 17.93 -9.15
CA PRO A 29 1.62 16.55 -9.62
C PRO A 29 0.31 16.21 -10.34
N ALA A 30 0.43 15.87 -11.62
CA ALA A 30 -0.68 15.40 -12.40
C ALA A 30 -1.05 13.99 -11.90
N ASP A 31 -1.74 13.90 -10.77
CA ASP A 31 -2.55 12.75 -10.35
C ASP A 31 -3.84 12.64 -11.20
N ASN A 32 -3.74 13.07 -12.47
CA ASN A 32 -4.74 12.86 -13.50
C ASN A 32 -4.26 11.72 -14.41
N ALA A 33 -3.67 10.68 -13.84
CA ALA A 33 -3.63 9.39 -14.49
C ALA A 33 -5.06 8.86 -14.44
N SER A 34 -5.71 8.88 -15.61
CA SER A 34 -6.95 8.19 -15.94
C SER A 34 -7.28 7.05 -14.97
N LEU A 35 -8.44 7.15 -14.29
CA LEU A 35 -9.18 6.03 -13.68
C LEU A 35 -9.69 5.08 -14.78
N THR A 36 -8.80 4.65 -15.68
CA THR A 36 -8.92 3.34 -16.28
C THR A 36 -8.66 2.38 -15.13
N HIS A 37 -9.75 1.87 -14.53
CA HIS A 37 -9.75 0.56 -13.90
C HIS A 37 -9.20 -0.43 -14.92
N GLN A 38 -7.88 -0.49 -15.08
CA GLN A 38 -7.22 -1.67 -15.55
C GLN A 38 -7.52 -2.69 -14.47
N ARG A 39 -8.55 -3.50 -14.75
CA ARG A 39 -8.72 -4.84 -14.20
C ARG A 39 -7.43 -5.57 -14.56
N GLU A 40 -6.43 -5.37 -13.70
CA GLU A 40 -5.14 -6.03 -13.82
C GLU A 40 -5.44 -7.51 -13.64
N ASN A 41 -5.14 -8.28 -14.70
CA ASN A 41 -5.45 -9.70 -14.82
C ASN A 41 -5.17 -10.47 -13.53
N ASP A 42 -6.11 -11.38 -13.21
CA ASP A 42 -6.23 -12.26 -12.04
C ASP A 42 -4.98 -13.11 -11.73
N THR A 43 -3.85 -12.47 -11.42
CA THR A 43 -2.72 -13.14 -10.81
C THR A 43 -2.89 -13.02 -9.30
N PRO A 44 -3.01 -14.14 -8.56
CA PRO A 44 -3.06 -14.09 -7.10
C PRO A 44 -1.86 -13.30 -6.57
N SER A 45 -2.09 -12.38 -5.64
CA SER A 45 -0.99 -11.63 -5.03
C SER A 45 -0.03 -12.59 -4.33
N HIS A 46 1.25 -12.44 -4.62
CA HIS A 46 2.37 -13.04 -3.88
C HIS A 46 2.33 -12.80 -2.35
N PHE A 47 1.53 -11.84 -1.85
CA PHE A 47 1.32 -11.61 -0.42
C PHE A 47 0.39 -12.63 0.25
N PHE A 48 -0.34 -13.44 -0.51
CA PHE A 48 -1.23 -14.45 0.06
C PHE A 48 -0.43 -15.62 0.64
N GLY A 49 -0.92 -16.18 1.76
CA GLY A 49 -0.29 -17.33 2.40
C GLY A 49 -0.09 -17.16 3.90
N THR A 50 0.78 -17.98 4.48
CA THR A 50 1.14 -17.90 5.91
C THR A 50 2.62 -17.58 6.07
N TYR A 51 2.87 -16.62 6.95
CA TYR A 51 4.19 -16.12 7.30
C TYR A 51 4.51 -16.46 8.74
N GLN A 52 5.77 -16.80 9.01
CA GLN A 52 6.31 -16.97 10.34
C GLN A 52 7.22 -15.79 10.69
N SER A 53 6.98 -15.22 11.88
CA SER A 53 7.87 -14.30 12.58
C SER A 53 8.51 -15.03 13.76
N ASN A 54 9.74 -14.64 14.10
CA ASN A 54 10.52 -15.14 15.23
C ASN A 54 10.95 -16.62 15.11
N SER A 55 11.69 -17.09 16.11
CA SER A 55 12.23 -18.45 16.19
C SER A 55 11.13 -19.46 16.52
N LEU A 56 11.42 -20.76 16.45
CA LEU A 56 10.41 -21.81 16.65
C LEU A 56 9.79 -21.78 18.05
N ASP A 57 10.55 -21.41 19.09
CA ASP A 57 10.08 -21.48 20.48
C ASP A 57 9.13 -20.32 20.85
N ASP A 58 9.14 -19.24 20.06
CA ASP A 58 8.34 -18.03 20.25
C ASP A 58 7.63 -17.58 18.95
N ALA A 59 7.41 -18.54 18.05
CA ALA A 59 6.91 -18.27 16.71
C ALA A 59 5.53 -17.61 16.76
N GLN A 60 5.39 -16.58 15.93
CA GLN A 60 4.11 -15.99 15.59
C GLN A 60 3.86 -16.18 14.10
N TYR A 61 2.58 -16.30 13.76
CA TYR A 61 2.15 -16.60 12.41
C TYR A 61 1.16 -15.54 11.94
N ILE A 62 1.30 -15.14 10.68
CA ILE A 62 0.38 -14.21 10.01
C ILE A 62 -0.18 -14.94 8.79
N ALA A 63 -1.47 -15.21 8.81
CA ALA A 63 -2.21 -15.78 7.69
C ALA A 63 -2.94 -14.69 6.92
N VAL A 64 -2.61 -14.54 5.64
CA VAL A 64 -3.15 -13.54 4.72
C VAL A 64 -4.11 -14.26 3.77
N ILE A 65 -5.40 -14.07 4.00
CA ILE A 65 -6.45 -14.87 3.37
C ILE A 65 -6.85 -14.22 2.05
N PRO A 66 -6.77 -14.94 0.91
CA PRO A 66 -7.23 -14.42 -0.37
C PRO A 66 -8.70 -13.96 -0.29
N PRO A 67 -9.09 -12.88 -0.98
CA PRO A 67 -10.48 -12.46 -1.07
C PRO A 67 -11.34 -13.53 -1.75
N SER A 68 -12.61 -13.62 -1.34
CA SER A 68 -13.58 -14.60 -1.87
C SER A 68 -14.14 -14.24 -3.26
N SER A 69 -13.98 -13.00 -3.73
CA SER A 69 -14.31 -12.51 -5.09
C SER A 69 -13.69 -11.12 -5.32
N ASP A 70 -13.72 -10.59 -6.57
CA ASP A 70 -13.32 -9.29 -7.19
C ASP A 70 -12.69 -8.12 -6.38
N GLU A 71 -12.70 -8.13 -5.05
CA GLU A 71 -11.88 -7.31 -4.17
C GLU A 71 -10.40 -7.71 -4.25
N GLY A 72 -9.80 -7.69 -5.44
CA GLY A 72 -8.48 -8.28 -5.75
C GLY A 72 -7.29 -7.74 -4.96
N ARG A 73 -7.50 -6.82 -4.01
CA ARG A 73 -6.46 -6.20 -3.17
C ARG A 73 -6.86 -6.00 -1.71
N SER A 74 -8.04 -6.41 -1.27
CA SER A 74 -8.47 -6.31 0.13
C SER A 74 -8.90 -7.67 0.64
N GLY A 75 -8.74 -7.92 1.92
CA GLY A 75 -9.20 -9.17 2.51
C GLY A 75 -9.01 -9.21 4.00
N ARG A 76 -8.99 -10.42 4.57
CA ARG A 76 -8.88 -10.62 6.01
C ARG A 76 -7.57 -11.30 6.38
N PHE A 77 -7.08 -11.05 7.59
CA PHE A 77 -5.91 -11.73 8.12
C PHE A 77 -6.17 -12.26 9.53
N GLN A 78 -5.40 -13.26 9.93
CA GLN A 78 -5.25 -13.68 11.32
C GLN A 78 -3.77 -13.67 11.70
N TRP A 79 -3.47 -13.09 12.86
CA TRP A 79 -2.17 -13.16 13.49
C TRP A 79 -2.30 -13.93 14.80
N TYR A 80 -1.55 -15.01 14.93
CA TYR A 80 -1.65 -15.93 16.07
C TYR A 80 -0.29 -16.42 16.54
N ASN A 81 -0.21 -16.95 17.76
CA ASN A 81 1.00 -17.55 18.29
C ASN A 81 1.07 -19.07 18.03
N ILE A 82 2.18 -19.70 18.39
CA ILE A 82 2.38 -21.16 18.27
C ILE A 82 1.33 -22.04 18.94
N ASN A 83 0.58 -21.51 19.91
CA ASN A 83 -0.51 -22.22 20.58
C ASN A 83 -1.88 -22.00 19.90
N ASN A 84 -1.89 -21.47 18.67
CA ASN A 84 -3.11 -21.10 17.92
C ASN A 84 -4.02 -20.10 18.66
N VAL A 85 -3.43 -19.26 19.52
CA VAL A 85 -4.16 -18.15 20.15
C VAL A 85 -4.06 -16.94 19.22
N ILE A 86 -5.21 -16.44 18.78
CA ILE A 86 -5.33 -15.23 17.96
C ILE A 86 -4.91 -14.04 18.80
N LEU A 87 -3.86 -13.35 18.33
CA LEU A 87 -3.34 -12.12 18.91
C LEU A 87 -4.01 -10.91 18.25
N GLN A 88 -4.21 -10.98 16.93
CA GLN A 88 -4.83 -9.93 16.13
C GLN A 88 -5.61 -10.53 14.96
N GLU A 89 -6.71 -9.89 14.58
CA GLU A 89 -7.44 -10.18 13.35
C GLU A 89 -8.03 -8.89 12.80
N GLY A 90 -8.21 -8.81 11.48
CA GLY A 90 -8.69 -7.58 10.86
C GLY A 90 -8.70 -7.67 9.35
N PHE A 91 -8.48 -6.53 8.72
CA PHE A 91 -8.49 -6.37 7.27
C PHE A 91 -7.11 -6.03 6.76
N TYR A 92 -6.83 -6.36 5.51
CA TYR A 92 -5.66 -5.87 4.81
C TYR A 92 -6.05 -5.12 3.53
N HIS A 93 -5.12 -4.30 3.05
CA HIS A 93 -5.13 -3.75 1.70
C HIS A 93 -3.74 -3.85 1.07
N ILE A 94 -3.68 -4.35 -0.16
CA ILE A 94 -2.49 -4.48 -0.99
C ILE A 94 -2.38 -3.27 -1.89
N TYR A 95 -1.28 -2.54 -1.78
CA TYR A 95 -1.02 -1.34 -2.55
C TYR A 95 0.03 -1.63 -3.62
N LYS A 96 -0.41 -1.51 -4.89
CA LYS A 96 0.44 -1.69 -6.09
C LYS A 96 1.20 -3.03 -6.14
N ASN A 97 0.81 -3.99 -5.30
CA ASN A 97 1.53 -5.25 -5.11
C ASN A 97 3.00 -5.06 -4.65
N ASP A 98 3.30 -3.93 -4.01
CA ASP A 98 4.63 -3.63 -3.43
C ASP A 98 4.61 -3.84 -1.91
N TYR A 99 3.49 -3.49 -1.28
CA TYR A 99 3.29 -3.63 0.15
C TYR A 99 1.82 -3.86 0.50
N MET A 100 1.61 -4.44 1.67
CA MET A 100 0.30 -4.72 2.24
C MET A 100 0.20 -4.07 3.61
N ILE A 101 -0.89 -3.36 3.86
CA ILE A 101 -1.18 -2.74 5.16
C ILE A 101 -2.27 -3.53 5.86
N PHE A 102 -2.04 -3.85 7.14
CA PHE A 102 -3.03 -4.43 8.05
C PHE A 102 -3.74 -3.35 8.85
N TYR A 103 -5.05 -3.52 9.02
CA TYR A 103 -5.94 -2.65 9.76
C TYR A 103 -6.69 -3.43 10.85
N MET A 104 -6.72 -2.86 12.05
CA MET A 104 -7.55 -3.30 13.17
C MET A 104 -8.39 -2.12 13.64
N ASP A 105 -9.70 -2.34 13.79
CA ASP A 105 -10.63 -1.30 14.23
C ASP A 105 -10.51 0.02 13.42
N GLY A 106 -10.24 -0.11 12.12
CA GLY A 106 -10.05 1.01 11.20
C GLY A 106 -8.68 1.71 11.28
N GLN A 107 -7.81 1.30 12.20
CA GLN A 107 -6.47 1.86 12.37
C GLN A 107 -5.41 0.96 11.77
N LYS A 108 -4.35 1.58 11.22
CA LYS A 108 -3.18 0.85 10.70
C LYS A 108 -2.46 0.15 11.86
N SER A 109 -2.37 -1.18 11.78
CA SER A 109 -1.66 -2.01 12.78
C SER A 109 -0.24 -2.34 12.33
N ALA A 110 -0.07 -2.81 11.09
CA ALA A 110 1.23 -3.26 10.59
C ALA A 110 1.31 -3.20 9.06
N VAL A 111 2.53 -3.39 8.52
CA VAL A 111 2.81 -3.42 7.08
C VAL A 111 3.72 -4.61 6.76
N ILE A 112 3.44 -5.33 5.68
CA ILE A 112 4.41 -6.23 5.03
C ILE A 112 4.85 -5.59 3.72
N VAL A 113 6.16 -5.53 3.50
CA VAL A 113 6.76 -5.07 2.23
C VAL A 113 7.48 -6.23 1.57
N ASP A 114 7.31 -6.40 0.27
CA ASP A 114 8.15 -7.30 -0.53
C ASP A 114 9.39 -6.52 -1.02
N LYS A 115 10.56 -7.11 -0.82
CA LYS A 115 11.82 -6.68 -1.41
C LYS A 115 12.49 -7.90 -2.05
N ASP A 116 12.39 -8.00 -3.36
CA ASP A 116 13.04 -9.05 -4.16
C ASP A 116 12.68 -10.48 -3.71
N GLY A 117 11.43 -10.71 -3.29
CA GLY A 117 10.93 -12.00 -2.81
C GLY A 117 11.11 -12.23 -1.30
N HIS A 118 11.67 -11.24 -0.59
CA HIS A 118 11.81 -11.24 0.86
C HIS A 118 10.77 -10.33 1.51
N TYR A 119 10.07 -10.85 2.51
CA TYR A 119 8.95 -10.16 3.14
C TYR A 119 9.38 -9.55 4.47
N PHE A 120 9.11 -8.27 4.69
CA PHE A 120 9.49 -7.56 5.91
C PHE A 120 8.28 -6.97 6.62
N LEU A 121 8.11 -7.29 7.90
CA LEU A 121 7.04 -6.78 8.76
C LEU A 121 7.49 -5.52 9.51
N SER A 122 6.62 -4.53 9.57
CA SER A 122 6.76 -3.33 10.40
C SER A 122 5.45 -3.04 11.14
N ASP A 123 5.48 -3.07 12.47
CA ASP A 123 4.33 -3.00 13.37
C ASP A 123 4.53 -1.97 14.51
N GLY A 124 5.41 -0.99 14.28
CA GLY A 124 5.86 -0.02 15.29
C GLY A 124 7.16 -0.41 15.99
N SER A 125 7.62 -1.65 15.81
CA SER A 125 8.97 -2.09 16.18
C SER A 125 9.96 -1.98 15.00
N ALA A 126 11.23 -2.34 15.24
CA ALA A 126 12.22 -2.44 14.17
C ALA A 126 11.75 -3.46 13.11
N PRO A 127 11.90 -3.16 11.80
CA PRO A 127 11.48 -4.08 10.75
C PRO A 127 12.16 -5.44 10.88
N ARG A 128 11.39 -6.50 10.69
CA ARG A 128 11.88 -7.89 10.78
C ARG A 128 11.46 -8.70 9.58
N GLU A 129 12.34 -9.58 9.13
CA GLU A 129 12.06 -10.48 8.02
C GLU A 129 11.06 -11.56 8.46
N LEU A 130 10.13 -11.86 7.56
CA LEU A 130 9.16 -12.93 7.68
C LEU A 130 9.56 -14.08 6.74
N ARG A 131 9.44 -15.31 7.25
CA ARG A 131 9.55 -16.50 6.40
C ARG A 131 8.17 -16.89 5.91
N LYS A 132 7.93 -16.85 4.60
CA LYS A 132 6.73 -17.46 4.01
C LYS A 132 6.84 -18.99 4.14
N ILE A 133 5.91 -19.61 4.86
CA ILE A 133 5.92 -21.06 5.14
C ILE A 133 4.86 -21.83 4.36
N SER A 134 3.90 -21.13 3.78
CA SER A 134 2.82 -21.70 2.97
C SER A 134 2.29 -20.64 2.01
N GLU A 135 2.00 -21.05 0.78
CA GLU A 135 1.25 -20.25 -0.20
C GLU A 135 -0.24 -20.14 0.16
N GLU A 136 -0.75 -21.09 0.95
CA GLU A 136 -2.12 -21.10 1.47
C GLU A 136 -2.19 -20.48 2.86
N ALA A 137 -3.29 -19.78 3.15
CA ALA A 137 -3.55 -19.20 4.46
C ALA A 137 -4.01 -20.26 5.47
N ILE A 138 -3.14 -20.62 6.39
CA ILE A 138 -3.43 -21.51 7.52
C ILE A 138 -4.01 -20.66 8.66
N VAL A 139 -5.29 -20.84 8.96
CA VAL A 139 -6.02 -20.04 9.98
C VAL A 139 -6.32 -20.84 11.23
N CYS A 140 -6.40 -20.18 12.39
CA CYS A 140 -6.80 -20.84 13.64
C CYS A 140 -8.29 -21.23 13.66
N ARG A 141 -9.13 -20.40 13.02
CA ARG A 141 -10.57 -20.62 12.90
C ARG A 141 -11.10 -20.07 11.57
N PRO A 142 -12.21 -20.60 11.04
CA PRO A 142 -12.85 -20.05 9.85
C PRO A 142 -13.15 -18.56 10.02
N VAL A 143 -12.80 -17.80 8.98
CA VAL A 143 -13.05 -16.36 8.91
C VAL A 143 -14.44 -16.15 8.30
N ARG A 144 -15.32 -15.50 9.07
CA ARG A 144 -16.67 -15.13 8.64
C ARG A 144 -16.69 -13.79 7.91
#